data_AF-A0A832CJQ8-F1
#
_entry.id   AF-A0A832CJQ8-F1
#
_cell.length_a   1.000
_cell.length_b   1.000
_cell.length_c   1.000
_cell.angle_alpha   90.00
_cell.angle_beta   90.00
_cell.angle_gamma   90.00
#
_symmetry.space_group_name_H-M   'P 1'
#
loop_
_entity.id
_entity.type
_entity.pdbx_description
1 polymer ?
#
loop_
_entity_poly.entity_id
_entity_poly.type
_entity_poly.pdbx_seq_one_letter_code
_entity_poly.pdbx_strand_id
1 'polypeptide(L)'
;NYVSLAKKSISMSITTCLAAQFALETIQDVLFGTPMPHESYADLGIIDPDYVNIAVDGHEPFVGAALIKLAEREEVQKKAKEAGAKGLRIVGFIETGQELIQRFNSPVLVGIAGNWICQEYALATGAIDVFAADMNCALPSLPEYQKYGVKIIPVSRLVRFRGIIEALDYEPEKVEEIAKKLIEIAIENFKQRDKRAVRVEKKQKIVVGFSIEAIARLGVENLLEAIKKGDVKGIAALVSCTTLKNGPQDWNSVTIAKELVRRDILVISMGCGNAAMQVSGLTSLDAIEFAGEKLKVVCKALNIPPVLSFGTCTDVGRAAYLLRIVAEKLGVDIPDLPVVVTAPEYMEQKATIDAVFAIAYGLVTHVSPIPPITGSEKAVKFLTEEIERLTGGKILIEEDPIRAAEKLEEVILEKRKKLGI
;
A
#
# COMPACT_ATOMS: atom_id res chain seq x y z
N ASN A 1 26.24 -11.18 21.02
CA ASN A 1 26.92 -10.08 20.30
C ASN A 1 25.88 -9.37 19.43
N TYR A 2 25.51 -8.13 19.74
CA TYR A 2 24.44 -7.39 19.04
C TYR A 2 24.77 -7.12 17.56
N VAL A 3 26.04 -6.94 17.21
CA VAL A 3 26.49 -6.73 15.82
C VAL A 3 26.22 -7.97 14.97
N SER A 4 26.44 -9.18 15.53
CA SER A 4 26.15 -10.44 14.84
C SER A 4 24.65 -10.58 14.55
N LEU A 5 23.80 -10.25 15.53
CA LEU A 5 22.34 -10.25 15.36
C LEU A 5 21.90 -9.22 14.31
N ALA A 6 22.41 -8.00 14.36
CA ALA A 6 22.08 -6.95 13.40
C ALA A 6 22.50 -7.34 11.97
N LYS A 7 23.70 -7.91 11.79
CA LYS A 7 24.15 -8.45 10.49
C LYS A 7 23.22 -9.57 10.00
N LYS A 8 22.78 -10.47 10.89
CA LYS A 8 21.83 -11.52 10.53
C LYS A 8 20.47 -10.94 10.10
N SER A 9 19.96 -9.95 10.82
CA SER A 9 18.73 -9.22 10.44
C SER A 9 18.86 -8.56 9.06
N ILE A 10 19.99 -7.91 8.79
CA ILE A 10 20.31 -7.32 7.48
C ILE A 10 20.31 -8.40 6.40
N SER A 11 21.04 -9.50 6.57
CA SER A 11 21.05 -10.59 5.58
C SER A 11 19.66 -11.19 5.33
N MET A 12 18.87 -11.37 6.39
CA MET A 12 17.49 -11.85 6.25
C MET A 12 16.61 -10.84 5.50
N SER A 13 16.76 -9.55 5.77
CA SER A 13 16.00 -8.50 5.08
C SER A 13 16.29 -8.47 3.57
N ILE A 14 17.56 -8.66 3.17
CA ILE A 14 17.95 -8.76 1.76
C ILE A 14 17.29 -9.97 1.10
N THR A 15 17.30 -11.14 1.75
CA THR A 15 16.63 -12.33 1.23
C THR A 15 15.11 -12.15 1.14
N THR A 16 14.50 -11.52 2.14
CA THR A 16 13.06 -11.22 2.13
C THR A 16 12.69 -10.34 0.94
N CYS A 17 13.38 -9.22 0.74
CA CYS A 17 13.00 -8.25 -0.28
C CYS A 17 13.41 -8.66 -1.71
N LEU A 18 14.67 -9.07 -1.90
CA LEU A 18 15.20 -9.35 -3.24
C LEU A 18 14.88 -10.76 -3.74
N ALA A 19 14.52 -11.70 -2.87
CA ALA A 19 14.12 -13.04 -3.29
C ALA A 19 12.62 -13.26 -3.09
N ALA A 20 12.13 -13.22 -1.85
CA ALA A 20 10.75 -13.62 -1.57
C ALA A 20 9.71 -12.62 -2.13
N GLN A 21 9.82 -11.34 -1.75
CA GLN A 21 8.90 -10.28 -2.20
C GLN A 21 8.97 -10.09 -3.71
N PHE A 22 10.18 -9.93 -4.28
CA PHE A 22 10.36 -9.78 -5.71
C PHE A 22 9.77 -10.94 -6.52
N ALA A 23 10.03 -12.19 -6.10
CA ALA A 23 9.48 -13.37 -6.78
C ALA A 23 7.96 -13.46 -6.62
N LEU A 24 7.43 -13.23 -5.41
CA LEU A 24 6.00 -13.24 -5.12
C LEU A 24 5.27 -12.29 -6.07
N GLU A 25 5.74 -11.07 -6.15
CA GLU A 25 5.15 -10.04 -6.98
C GLU A 25 5.27 -10.33 -8.49
N THR A 26 6.42 -10.84 -8.93
CA THR A 26 6.62 -11.27 -10.32
C THR A 26 5.64 -12.39 -10.68
N ILE A 27 5.41 -13.34 -9.77
CA ILE A 27 4.46 -14.44 -9.98
C ILE A 27 3.02 -13.89 -10.04
N GLN A 28 2.65 -12.97 -9.15
CA GLN A 28 1.32 -12.34 -9.20
C GLN A 28 1.07 -11.63 -10.52
N ASP A 29 2.07 -10.94 -11.07
CA ASP A 29 1.97 -10.30 -12.39
C ASP A 29 1.76 -11.31 -13.52
N VAL A 30 2.46 -12.46 -13.47
CA VAL A 30 2.26 -13.54 -14.44
C VAL A 30 0.84 -14.12 -14.34
N LEU A 31 0.29 -14.22 -13.13
CA LEU A 31 -1.03 -14.81 -12.89
C LEU A 31 -2.19 -13.86 -13.20
N PHE A 32 -2.05 -12.57 -12.84
CA PHE A 32 -3.16 -11.61 -12.82
C PHE A 32 -2.93 -10.39 -13.72
N GLY A 33 -1.77 -10.30 -14.36
CA GLY A 33 -1.37 -9.19 -15.22
C GLY A 33 -0.51 -8.16 -14.49
N THR A 34 0.46 -7.60 -15.21
CA THR A 34 1.29 -6.50 -14.71
C THR A 34 0.46 -5.22 -14.51
N PRO A 35 0.56 -4.56 -13.34
CA PRO A 35 -0.17 -3.33 -13.07
C PRO A 35 0.10 -2.23 -14.10
N MET A 36 -0.95 -1.52 -14.51
CA MET A 36 -0.86 -0.40 -15.45
C MET A 36 -1.71 0.79 -14.98
N PRO A 37 -1.30 2.05 -15.23
CA PRO A 37 -2.00 3.22 -14.72
C PRO A 37 -3.44 3.31 -15.21
N HIS A 38 -4.38 3.37 -14.27
CA HIS A 38 -5.80 3.62 -14.55
C HIS A 38 -6.49 4.28 -13.35
N GLU A 39 -7.69 4.80 -13.60
CA GLU A 39 -8.50 5.47 -12.57
C GLU A 39 -9.23 4.46 -11.70
N SER A 40 -9.31 4.74 -10.41
CA SER A 40 -10.12 4.00 -9.43
C SER A 40 -10.66 4.96 -8.36
N TYR A 41 -11.23 4.42 -7.28
CA TYR A 41 -11.73 5.19 -6.15
C TYR A 41 -11.20 4.67 -4.81
N ALA A 42 -11.13 5.56 -3.83
CA ALA A 42 -10.83 5.26 -2.44
C ALA A 42 -11.84 5.90 -1.48
N ASP A 43 -11.72 5.57 -0.19
CA ASP A 43 -12.53 6.05 0.94
C ASP A 43 -13.90 5.34 1.05
N LEU A 44 -14.58 5.47 2.19
CA LEU A 44 -15.76 4.68 2.56
C LEU A 44 -16.96 4.90 1.64
N GLY A 45 -17.04 6.03 0.92
CA GLY A 45 -18.15 6.30 -0.01
C GLY A 45 -18.16 5.44 -1.26
N ILE A 46 -17.20 4.52 -1.44
CA ILE A 46 -17.29 3.45 -2.45
C ILE A 46 -18.30 2.36 -2.05
N ILE A 47 -18.65 2.25 -0.77
CA ILE A 47 -19.58 1.26 -0.24
C ILE A 47 -21.01 1.79 -0.41
N ASP A 48 -21.82 1.08 -1.20
CA ASP A 48 -23.18 1.50 -1.52
C ASP A 48 -24.19 0.52 -0.90
N PRO A 49 -25.04 0.95 0.06
CA PRO A 49 -25.98 0.06 0.73
C PRO A 49 -27.08 -0.48 -0.20
N ASP A 50 -27.25 0.06 -1.41
CA ASP A 50 -28.18 -0.48 -2.41
C ASP A 50 -27.61 -1.71 -3.16
N TYR A 51 -26.34 -2.06 -2.92
CA TYR A 51 -25.67 -3.21 -3.54
C TYR A 51 -25.36 -4.28 -2.49
N VAL A 52 -25.25 -5.53 -2.96
CA VAL A 52 -24.57 -6.59 -2.21
C VAL A 52 -23.09 -6.26 -2.20
N ASN A 53 -22.47 -6.12 -1.02
CA ASN A 53 -21.07 -5.73 -0.88
C ASN A 53 -20.27 -6.86 -0.23
N ILE A 54 -19.30 -7.38 -0.98
CA ILE A 54 -18.30 -8.33 -0.48
C ILE A 54 -16.99 -7.58 -0.31
N ALA A 55 -16.54 -7.43 0.92
CA ALA A 55 -15.23 -6.90 1.24
C ALA A 55 -14.18 -8.00 1.16
N VAL A 56 -13.02 -7.70 0.58
CA VAL A 56 -11.84 -8.58 0.54
C VAL A 56 -10.68 -7.90 1.25
N ASP A 57 -10.15 -8.56 2.26
CA ASP A 57 -9.19 -8.01 3.22
C ASP A 57 -8.07 -9.00 3.47
N GLY A 58 -6.86 -8.47 3.55
CA GLY A 58 -5.65 -9.20 3.85
C GLY A 58 -4.54 -8.86 2.86
N HIS A 59 -3.81 -9.87 2.40
CA HIS A 59 -2.63 -9.78 1.54
C HIS A 59 -2.61 -10.83 0.41
N GLU A 60 -3.58 -11.75 0.34
CA GLU A 60 -3.68 -12.79 -0.68
C GLU A 60 -4.81 -12.47 -1.69
N PRO A 61 -4.50 -11.97 -2.91
CA PRO A 61 -5.53 -11.51 -3.85
C PRO A 61 -6.36 -12.64 -4.49
N PHE A 62 -6.04 -13.91 -4.23
CA PHE A 62 -6.51 -15.06 -5.00
C PHE A 62 -8.05 -15.23 -4.96
N VAL A 63 -8.64 -15.18 -3.77
CA VAL A 63 -10.09 -15.30 -3.60
C VAL A 63 -10.80 -14.06 -4.15
N GLY A 64 -10.22 -12.87 -3.95
CA GLY A 64 -10.74 -11.62 -4.50
C GLY A 64 -10.76 -11.60 -6.02
N ALA A 65 -9.71 -12.08 -6.68
CA ALA A 65 -9.66 -12.19 -8.14
C ALA A 65 -10.74 -13.13 -8.69
N ALA A 66 -10.97 -14.28 -8.02
CA ALA A 66 -12.05 -15.19 -8.38
C ALA A 66 -13.44 -14.56 -8.16
N LEU A 67 -13.63 -13.83 -7.07
CA LEU A 67 -14.86 -13.10 -6.77
C LEU A 67 -15.18 -12.07 -7.86
N ILE A 68 -14.21 -11.25 -8.30
CA ILE A 68 -14.38 -10.28 -9.38
C ILE A 68 -14.86 -10.99 -10.65
N LYS A 69 -14.15 -12.04 -11.09
CA LYS A 69 -14.48 -12.77 -12.31
C LYS A 69 -15.88 -13.39 -12.28
N LEU A 70 -16.33 -13.88 -11.12
CA LEU A 70 -17.68 -14.41 -10.97
C LEU A 70 -18.73 -13.31 -10.88
N ALA A 71 -18.44 -12.24 -10.15
CA ALA A 71 -19.34 -11.11 -9.97
C ALA A 71 -19.64 -10.38 -11.28
N GLU A 72 -18.73 -10.38 -12.25
CA GLU A 72 -18.98 -9.82 -13.60
C GLU A 72 -20.02 -10.59 -14.41
N ARG A 73 -20.30 -11.85 -14.07
CA ARG A 73 -21.22 -12.68 -14.85
C ARG A 73 -22.66 -12.21 -14.67
N GLU A 74 -23.41 -12.16 -15.78
CA GLU A 74 -24.79 -11.67 -15.79
C GLU A 74 -25.70 -12.46 -14.85
N GLU A 75 -25.51 -13.78 -14.72
CA GLU A 75 -26.31 -14.61 -13.82
C GLU A 75 -26.11 -14.24 -12.35
N VAL A 76 -24.90 -13.83 -11.94
CA VAL A 76 -24.61 -13.41 -10.56
C VAL A 76 -25.25 -12.05 -10.29
N GLN A 77 -25.10 -11.11 -11.22
CA GLN A 77 -25.75 -9.79 -11.11
C GLN A 77 -27.27 -9.91 -11.10
N LYS A 78 -27.85 -10.82 -11.89
CA LYS A 78 -29.29 -11.09 -11.90
C LYS A 78 -29.77 -11.64 -10.55
N LYS A 79 -29.06 -12.62 -9.98
CA LYS A 79 -29.38 -13.16 -8.64
C LYS A 79 -29.36 -12.08 -7.56
N ALA A 80 -28.36 -11.19 -7.57
CA ALA A 80 -28.30 -10.05 -6.64
C ALA A 80 -29.51 -9.11 -6.81
N LYS A 81 -29.92 -8.85 -8.06
CA LYS A 81 -31.12 -8.04 -8.35
C LYS A 81 -32.43 -8.70 -7.91
N GLU A 82 -32.56 -10.00 -8.12
CA GLU A 82 -33.70 -10.80 -7.63
C GLU A 82 -33.80 -10.79 -6.10
N ALA A 83 -32.67 -10.64 -5.39
CA ALA A 83 -32.62 -10.44 -3.94
C ALA A 83 -32.92 -9.00 -3.50
N GLY A 84 -33.18 -8.08 -4.42
CA GLY A 84 -33.56 -6.69 -4.16
C GLY A 84 -32.42 -5.67 -4.22
N ALA A 85 -31.19 -6.08 -4.52
CA ALA A 85 -30.07 -5.17 -4.71
C ALA A 85 -30.04 -4.55 -6.12
N LYS A 86 -29.24 -3.49 -6.34
CA LYS A 86 -28.93 -3.00 -7.69
C LYS A 86 -27.94 -3.90 -8.44
N GLY A 87 -27.20 -4.72 -7.70
CA GLY A 87 -26.18 -5.64 -8.20
C GLY A 87 -25.27 -6.09 -7.07
N LEU A 88 -24.16 -6.76 -7.42
CA LEU A 88 -23.13 -7.19 -6.50
C LEU A 88 -21.81 -6.48 -6.80
N ARG A 89 -21.11 -6.05 -5.73
CA ARG A 89 -19.86 -5.31 -5.78
C ARG A 89 -18.82 -5.92 -4.85
N ILE A 90 -17.56 -5.81 -5.27
CA ILE A 90 -16.37 -6.18 -4.51
C ILE A 90 -15.70 -4.91 -4.01
N VAL A 91 -15.41 -4.86 -2.71
CA VAL A 91 -14.80 -3.72 -2.02
C VAL A 91 -13.41 -4.14 -1.55
N GLY A 92 -12.36 -3.47 -2.01
CA GLY A 92 -10.99 -3.76 -1.59
C GLY A 92 -10.67 -3.15 -0.22
N PHE A 93 -9.92 -3.87 0.60
CA PHE A 93 -9.28 -3.36 1.81
C PHE A 93 -7.79 -3.68 1.79
N ILE A 94 -6.98 -2.77 2.34
CA ILE A 94 -5.55 -2.99 2.59
C ILE A 94 -4.79 -3.55 1.38
N GLU A 95 -3.94 -4.57 1.57
CA GLU A 95 -3.05 -5.06 0.53
C GLU A 95 -3.78 -5.93 -0.49
N THR A 96 -4.67 -6.84 -0.09
CA THR A 96 -5.53 -7.60 -1.02
C THR A 96 -6.33 -6.65 -1.91
N GLY A 97 -6.95 -5.62 -1.35
CA GLY A 97 -7.65 -4.59 -2.12
C GLY A 97 -6.73 -3.86 -3.09
N GLN A 98 -5.53 -3.47 -2.63
CA GLN A 98 -4.53 -2.80 -3.45
C GLN A 98 -4.05 -3.69 -4.61
N GLU A 99 -3.74 -4.98 -4.36
CA GLU A 99 -3.34 -5.94 -5.39
C GLU A 99 -4.40 -6.09 -6.47
N LEU A 100 -5.68 -6.05 -6.09
CA LEU A 100 -6.79 -6.17 -7.03
C LEU A 100 -6.96 -4.88 -7.84
N ILE A 101 -7.08 -3.72 -7.20
CA ILE A 101 -7.30 -2.46 -7.94
C ILE A 101 -6.13 -2.10 -8.84
N GLN A 102 -4.90 -2.54 -8.54
CA GLN A 102 -3.77 -2.23 -9.40
C GLN A 102 -3.70 -3.09 -10.68
N ARG A 103 -4.40 -4.23 -10.71
CA ARG A 103 -4.40 -5.18 -11.85
C ARG A 103 -5.74 -5.27 -12.59
N PHE A 104 -6.86 -5.08 -11.90
CA PHE A 104 -8.19 -5.24 -12.46
C PHE A 104 -8.89 -3.89 -12.63
N ASN A 105 -9.23 -3.55 -13.88
CA ASN A 105 -10.18 -2.49 -14.19
C ASN A 105 -11.54 -3.11 -14.48
N SER A 106 -12.34 -3.30 -13.44
CA SER A 106 -13.61 -4.04 -13.49
C SER A 106 -14.78 -3.21 -12.96
N PRO A 107 -15.97 -3.26 -13.57
CA PRO A 107 -17.13 -2.50 -13.09
C PRO A 107 -17.69 -2.99 -11.74
N VAL A 108 -17.34 -4.21 -11.31
CA VAL A 108 -17.77 -4.76 -10.02
C VAL A 108 -16.78 -4.51 -8.89
N LEU A 109 -15.52 -4.18 -9.20
CA LEU A 109 -14.52 -3.77 -8.22
C LEU A 109 -14.60 -2.25 -8.01
N VAL A 110 -15.08 -1.81 -6.85
CA VAL A 110 -15.42 -0.39 -6.66
C VAL A 110 -14.28 0.49 -6.17
N GLY A 111 -13.13 -0.09 -5.84
CA GLY A 111 -11.99 0.62 -5.28
C GLY A 111 -11.51 0.04 -3.96
N ILE A 112 -10.81 0.86 -3.18
CA ILE A 112 -10.22 0.50 -1.88
C ILE A 112 -10.74 1.40 -0.75
N ALA A 113 -11.29 0.81 0.31
CA ALA A 113 -11.86 1.58 1.41
C ALA A 113 -10.79 2.38 2.17
N GLY A 114 -9.59 1.82 2.32
CA GLY A 114 -8.46 2.43 3.01
C GLY A 114 -7.53 1.40 3.65
N ASN A 115 -6.76 1.86 4.64
CA ASN A 115 -5.86 1.02 5.45
C ASN A 115 -6.60 0.25 6.57
N TRP A 116 -5.87 -0.53 7.37
CA TRP A 116 -6.47 -1.46 8.34
C TRP A 116 -7.35 -0.77 9.41
N ILE A 117 -7.05 0.49 9.77
CA ILE A 117 -7.83 1.24 10.77
C ILE A 117 -9.26 1.51 10.27
N CYS A 118 -9.45 1.65 8.94
CA CYS A 118 -10.78 1.93 8.38
C CYS A 118 -11.73 0.72 8.40
N GLN A 119 -11.23 -0.50 8.60
CA GLN A 119 -12.05 -1.73 8.57
C GLN A 119 -13.23 -1.64 9.54
N GLU A 120 -12.96 -1.28 10.79
CA GLU A 120 -13.96 -1.19 11.85
C GLU A 120 -15.06 -0.15 11.52
N TYR A 121 -14.67 1.01 10.98
CA TYR A 121 -15.61 2.05 10.55
C TYR A 121 -16.43 1.60 9.34
N ALA A 122 -15.81 0.92 8.37
CA ALA A 122 -16.50 0.39 7.20
C ALA A 122 -17.55 -0.66 7.60
N LEU A 123 -17.22 -1.56 8.53
CA LEU A 123 -18.17 -2.54 9.05
C LEU A 123 -19.28 -1.90 9.86
N ALA A 124 -18.99 -0.85 10.63
CA ALA A 124 -19.97 -0.11 11.41
C ALA A 124 -21.02 0.63 10.54
N THR A 125 -20.76 0.83 9.24
CA THR A 125 -21.79 1.31 8.31
C THR A 125 -22.97 0.36 8.17
N GLY A 126 -22.79 -0.94 8.47
CA GLY A 126 -23.79 -1.98 8.24
C GLY A 126 -24.04 -2.31 6.77
N ALA A 127 -23.22 -1.78 5.85
CA ALA A 127 -23.40 -1.95 4.41
C ALA A 127 -22.53 -3.05 3.80
N ILE A 128 -21.69 -3.76 4.57
CA ILE A 128 -20.90 -4.91 4.11
C ILE A 128 -21.64 -6.21 4.45
N ASP A 129 -21.91 -7.07 3.47
CA ASP A 129 -22.60 -8.35 3.71
C ASP A 129 -21.63 -9.45 4.11
N VAL A 130 -20.50 -9.53 3.43
CA VAL A 130 -19.43 -10.49 3.70
C VAL A 130 -18.11 -9.75 3.77
N PHE A 131 -17.33 -10.05 4.80
CA PHE A 131 -15.94 -9.64 4.91
C PHE A 131 -15.07 -10.89 4.82
N ALA A 132 -14.52 -11.13 3.63
CA ALA A 132 -13.62 -12.23 3.35
C ALA A 132 -12.21 -11.86 3.80
N ALA A 133 -11.81 -12.39 4.96
CA ALA A 133 -10.53 -12.10 5.60
C ALA A 133 -9.51 -13.19 5.29
N ASP A 134 -8.45 -12.83 4.58
CA ASP A 134 -7.28 -13.70 4.41
C ASP A 134 -6.25 -13.43 5.53
N MET A 135 -4.94 -13.42 5.26
CA MET A 135 -3.85 -13.25 6.22
C MET A 135 -3.43 -11.79 6.47
N ASN A 136 -2.86 -11.58 7.66
CA ASN A 136 -2.31 -10.30 8.19
C ASN A 136 -3.33 -9.14 8.20
N CYS A 137 -3.17 -8.21 9.14
CA CYS A 137 -4.05 -7.04 9.31
C CYS A 137 -5.57 -7.34 9.42
N ALA A 138 -5.96 -8.61 9.54
CA ALA A 138 -7.32 -9.05 9.83
C ALA A 138 -7.53 -9.01 11.35
N LEU A 139 -8.19 -7.96 11.84
CA LEU A 139 -8.19 -7.63 13.27
C LEU A 139 -8.88 -8.71 14.12
N PRO A 140 -8.31 -9.09 15.29
CA PRO A 140 -8.97 -10.02 16.20
C PRO A 140 -10.34 -9.53 16.70
N SER A 141 -10.62 -8.22 16.63
CA SER A 141 -11.90 -7.59 17.00
C SER A 141 -12.98 -7.71 15.93
N LEU A 142 -12.66 -8.11 14.68
CA LEU A 142 -13.63 -8.20 13.59
C LEU A 142 -14.93 -8.96 13.94
N PRO A 143 -14.92 -10.07 14.72
CA PRO A 143 -16.15 -10.76 15.12
C PRO A 143 -17.15 -9.89 15.88
N GLU A 144 -16.70 -8.88 16.62
CA GLU A 144 -17.56 -7.97 17.37
C GLU A 144 -18.44 -7.12 16.45
N TYR A 145 -18.02 -6.92 15.20
CA TYR A 145 -18.74 -6.13 14.21
C TYR A 145 -19.86 -6.90 13.51
N GLN A 146 -20.00 -8.22 13.74
CA GLN A 146 -21.18 -8.96 13.29
C GLN A 146 -22.48 -8.40 13.89
N LYS A 147 -22.42 -7.59 14.95
CA LYS A 147 -23.55 -6.81 15.48
C LYS A 147 -24.17 -5.85 14.45
N TYR A 148 -23.43 -5.47 13.40
CA TYR A 148 -23.90 -4.66 12.28
C TYR A 148 -24.43 -5.50 11.11
N GLY A 149 -24.51 -6.83 11.26
CA GLY A 149 -25.09 -7.75 10.28
C GLY A 149 -24.10 -8.38 9.30
N VAL A 150 -22.85 -7.91 9.23
CA VAL A 150 -21.82 -8.51 8.36
C VAL A 150 -21.53 -9.96 8.74
N LYS A 151 -21.24 -10.82 7.74
CA LYS A 151 -20.65 -12.14 7.93
C LYS A 151 -19.13 -12.05 7.74
N ILE A 152 -18.38 -12.28 8.81
CA ILE A 152 -16.92 -12.35 8.73
C ILE A 152 -16.54 -13.79 8.38
N ILE A 153 -15.86 -14.00 7.26
CA ILE A 153 -15.50 -15.33 6.75
C ILE A 153 -13.98 -15.39 6.51
N PRO A 154 -13.22 -16.14 7.32
CA PRO A 154 -11.84 -16.44 7.01
C PRO A 154 -11.75 -17.24 5.71
N VAL A 155 -10.86 -16.81 4.82
CA VAL A 155 -10.57 -17.49 3.55
C VAL A 155 -9.14 -18.00 3.46
N SER A 156 -8.40 -17.94 4.56
CA SER A 156 -7.05 -18.51 4.68
C SER A 156 -6.95 -19.35 5.95
N ARG A 157 -6.25 -20.49 5.87
CA ARG A 157 -6.02 -21.39 7.01
C ARG A 157 -5.24 -20.74 8.16
N LEU A 158 -4.54 -19.64 7.87
CA LEU A 158 -3.75 -18.88 8.82
C LEU A 158 -4.58 -17.99 9.74
N VAL A 159 -5.84 -17.72 9.37
CA VAL A 159 -6.70 -16.80 10.12
C VAL A 159 -7.91 -17.52 10.66
N ARG A 160 -8.09 -17.38 11.98
CA ARG A 160 -9.22 -17.93 12.73
C ARG A 160 -9.63 -16.93 13.79
N PHE A 161 -10.92 -16.67 13.88
CA PHE A 161 -11.46 -15.74 14.84
C PHE A 161 -12.28 -16.44 15.91
N ARG A 162 -12.22 -15.92 17.13
CA ARG A 162 -13.02 -16.42 18.24
C ARG A 162 -14.51 -16.27 17.91
N GLY A 163 -15.25 -17.37 18.02
CA GLY A 163 -16.69 -17.40 17.78
C GLY A 163 -17.09 -17.50 16.30
N ILE A 164 -16.13 -17.59 15.38
CA ILE A 164 -16.38 -17.82 13.95
C ILE A 164 -15.92 -19.23 13.61
N ILE A 165 -16.89 -20.11 13.37
CA ILE A 165 -16.65 -21.53 13.05
C ILE A 165 -16.54 -21.73 11.55
N GLU A 166 -17.32 -20.99 10.76
CA GLU A 166 -17.28 -21.09 9.31
C GLU A 166 -16.01 -20.44 8.75
N ALA A 167 -15.28 -21.19 7.94
CA ALA A 167 -14.12 -20.74 7.18
C ALA A 167 -14.14 -21.42 5.82
N LEU A 168 -13.65 -20.71 4.79
CA LEU A 168 -13.56 -21.19 3.42
C LEU A 168 -12.10 -21.08 2.96
N ASP A 169 -11.25 -21.93 3.54
CA ASP A 169 -9.81 -21.89 3.31
C ASP A 169 -9.47 -21.99 1.83
N TYR A 170 -8.62 -21.07 1.38
CA TYR A 170 -8.13 -21.04 0.02
C TYR A 170 -7.44 -22.35 -0.36
N GLU A 171 -7.98 -22.98 -1.40
CA GLU A 171 -7.41 -24.08 -2.15
C GLU A 171 -7.46 -23.67 -3.63
N PRO A 172 -6.32 -23.56 -4.35
CA PRO A 172 -6.29 -23.08 -5.73
C PRO A 172 -7.30 -23.79 -6.64
N GLU A 173 -7.44 -25.11 -6.50
CA GLU A 173 -8.34 -25.94 -7.31
C GLU A 173 -9.82 -25.70 -7.02
N LYS A 174 -10.16 -25.15 -5.84
CA LYS A 174 -11.54 -24.91 -5.38
C LYS A 174 -11.88 -23.42 -5.29
N VAL A 175 -10.99 -22.51 -5.70
CA VAL A 175 -11.19 -21.07 -5.51
C VAL A 175 -12.49 -20.56 -6.15
N GLU A 176 -12.91 -21.15 -7.27
CA GLU A 176 -14.21 -20.81 -7.90
C GLU A 176 -15.40 -21.26 -7.03
N GLU A 177 -15.32 -22.43 -6.39
CA GLU A 177 -16.37 -22.92 -5.48
C GLU A 177 -16.46 -22.07 -4.22
N ILE A 178 -15.30 -21.71 -3.65
CA ILE A 178 -15.19 -20.80 -2.50
C ILE A 178 -15.83 -19.45 -2.84
N ALA A 179 -15.48 -18.85 -3.98
CA ALA A 179 -16.03 -17.57 -4.40
C ALA A 179 -17.55 -17.64 -4.67
N LYS A 180 -18.06 -18.73 -5.27
CA LYS A 180 -19.51 -18.96 -5.41
C LYS A 180 -20.22 -18.99 -4.04
N LYS A 181 -19.65 -19.73 -3.09
CA LYS A 181 -20.23 -19.83 -1.74
C LYS A 181 -20.22 -18.47 -1.01
N LEU A 182 -19.16 -17.69 -1.14
CA LEU A 182 -19.10 -16.32 -0.59
C LEU A 182 -20.18 -15.41 -1.21
N ILE A 183 -20.39 -15.50 -2.52
CA ILE A 183 -21.46 -14.76 -3.23
C ILE A 183 -22.84 -15.17 -2.71
N GLU A 184 -23.09 -16.46 -2.53
CA GLU A 184 -24.36 -16.97 -2.00
C GLU A 184 -24.61 -16.47 -0.58
N ILE A 185 -23.61 -16.55 0.31
CA ILE A 185 -23.69 -16.01 1.68
C ILE A 185 -23.99 -14.51 1.64
N ALA A 186 -23.31 -13.76 0.79
CA ALA A 186 -23.48 -12.31 0.70
C ALA A 186 -24.89 -11.92 0.22
N ILE A 187 -25.41 -12.60 -0.81
CA ILE A 187 -26.77 -12.35 -1.33
C ILE A 187 -27.83 -12.71 -0.28
N GLU A 188 -27.68 -13.82 0.43
CA GLU A 188 -28.62 -14.19 1.50
C GLU A 188 -28.54 -13.24 2.68
N ASN A 189 -27.34 -12.77 3.03
CA ASN A 189 -27.15 -11.82 4.11
C ASN A 189 -27.71 -10.43 3.76
N PHE A 190 -27.59 -10.00 2.49
CA PHE A 190 -28.19 -8.75 2.00
C PHE A 190 -29.70 -8.71 2.22
N LYS A 191 -30.41 -9.83 1.97
CA LYS A 191 -31.86 -9.93 2.22
C LYS A 191 -32.25 -9.68 3.67
N GLN A 192 -31.33 -9.93 4.60
CA GLN A 192 -31.50 -9.75 6.04
C GLN A 192 -30.89 -8.44 6.56
N ARG A 193 -30.24 -7.65 5.68
CA ARG A 193 -29.52 -6.44 6.06
C ARG A 193 -30.47 -5.43 6.69
N ASP A 194 -30.02 -4.84 7.79
CA ASP A 194 -30.76 -3.78 8.47
C ASP A 194 -30.91 -2.56 7.54
N LYS A 195 -32.13 -2.02 7.46
CA LYS A 195 -32.44 -0.82 6.69
C LYS A 195 -31.74 0.44 7.23
N ARG A 196 -31.11 0.36 8.41
CA ARG A 196 -30.29 1.42 9.01
C ARG A 196 -28.87 1.51 8.47
N ALA A 197 -28.49 0.69 7.47
CA ALA A 197 -27.19 0.79 6.83
C ALA A 197 -26.94 2.22 6.32
N VAL A 198 -25.76 2.76 6.61
CA VAL A 198 -25.41 4.16 6.34
C VAL A 198 -24.55 4.25 5.09
N ARG A 199 -24.91 5.17 4.19
CA ARG A 199 -24.08 5.54 3.05
C ARG A 199 -23.18 6.72 3.41
N VAL A 200 -21.87 6.55 3.24
CA VAL A 200 -20.91 7.66 3.31
C VAL A 200 -20.92 8.39 1.96
N GLU A 201 -20.98 9.72 1.96
CA GLU A 201 -21.04 10.50 0.72
C GLU A 201 -19.68 10.66 0.05
N LYS A 202 -18.62 10.84 0.85
CA LYS A 202 -17.29 11.14 0.35
C LYS A 202 -16.61 9.89 -0.19
N LYS A 203 -16.16 9.97 -1.44
CA LYS A 203 -15.17 9.07 -2.05
C LYS A 203 -14.12 9.89 -2.77
N GLN A 204 -12.92 9.34 -2.91
CA GLN A 204 -11.77 10.01 -3.51
C GLN A 204 -11.40 9.35 -4.83
N LYS A 205 -11.27 10.12 -5.91
CA LYS A 205 -10.74 9.61 -7.19
C LYS A 205 -9.23 9.44 -7.07
N ILE A 206 -8.69 8.35 -7.61
CA ILE A 206 -7.27 8.00 -7.51
C ILE A 206 -6.75 7.43 -8.84
N VAL A 207 -5.42 7.45 -9.02
CA VAL A 207 -4.72 6.72 -10.09
C VAL A 207 -3.86 5.62 -9.45
N VAL A 208 -4.00 4.39 -9.94
CA VAL A 208 -3.31 3.19 -9.41
C VAL A 208 -2.58 2.45 -10.51
N GLY A 209 -1.67 1.53 -10.16
CA GLY A 209 -1.02 0.64 -11.13
C GLY A 209 0.29 1.16 -11.71
N PHE A 210 1.09 1.89 -10.93
CA PHE A 210 2.42 2.35 -11.35
C PHE A 210 3.50 1.28 -11.08
N SER A 211 3.50 0.19 -11.86
CA SER A 211 4.59 -0.81 -11.82
C SER A 211 5.91 -0.29 -12.41
N ILE A 212 6.98 -1.08 -12.32
CA ILE A 212 8.27 -0.80 -12.99
C ILE A 212 8.06 -0.64 -14.50
N GLU A 213 7.29 -1.55 -15.12
CA GLU A 213 6.97 -1.56 -16.54
C GLU A 213 6.11 -0.35 -16.93
N ALA A 214 5.16 0.03 -16.08
CA ALA A 214 4.37 1.25 -16.28
C ALA A 214 5.27 2.50 -16.26
N ILE A 215 6.14 2.62 -15.27
CA ILE A 215 7.09 3.74 -15.16
C ILE A 215 8.05 3.75 -16.35
N ALA A 216 8.53 2.58 -16.79
CA ALA A 216 9.35 2.44 -18.00
C ALA A 216 8.63 2.97 -19.24
N ARG A 217 7.34 2.67 -19.41
CA ARG A 217 6.53 3.14 -20.55
C ARG A 217 6.24 4.64 -20.53
N LEU A 218 6.26 5.28 -19.37
CA LEU A 218 6.20 6.75 -19.24
C LEU A 218 7.50 7.43 -19.69
N GLY A 219 8.55 6.65 -20.00
CA GLY A 219 9.86 7.13 -20.37
C GLY A 219 10.71 7.38 -19.13
N VAL A 220 11.23 6.32 -18.51
CA VAL A 220 12.19 6.40 -17.38
C VAL A 220 13.34 7.37 -17.71
N GLU A 221 13.77 7.43 -18.97
CA GLU A 221 14.76 8.38 -19.44
C GLU A 221 14.35 9.83 -19.16
N ASN A 222 13.08 10.20 -19.37
CA ASN A 222 12.58 11.55 -19.08
C ASN A 222 12.61 11.85 -17.59
N LEU A 223 12.26 10.88 -16.73
CA LEU A 223 12.35 11.05 -15.28
C LEU A 223 13.79 11.17 -14.80
N LEU A 224 14.71 10.37 -15.35
CA LEU A 224 16.14 10.46 -15.06
C LEU A 224 16.72 11.82 -15.47
N GLU A 225 16.35 12.31 -16.65
CA GLU A 225 16.77 13.64 -17.11
C GLU A 225 16.17 14.76 -16.25
N ALA A 226 14.91 14.63 -15.82
CA ALA A 226 14.30 15.56 -14.87
C ALA A 226 15.06 15.56 -13.52
N ILE A 227 15.52 14.39 -13.06
CA ILE A 227 16.38 14.29 -11.87
C ILE A 227 17.71 14.99 -12.10
N LYS A 228 18.42 14.72 -13.20
CA LYS A 228 19.71 15.38 -13.50
C LYS A 228 19.58 16.89 -13.59
N LYS A 229 18.53 17.41 -14.22
CA LYS A 229 18.25 18.87 -14.32
C LYS A 229 17.83 19.50 -13.00
N GLY A 230 17.39 18.70 -12.03
CA GLY A 230 16.84 19.18 -10.77
C GLY A 230 15.41 19.71 -10.90
N ASP A 231 14.69 19.27 -11.94
CA ASP A 231 13.24 19.45 -12.07
C ASP A 231 12.49 18.52 -11.10
N VAL A 232 13.09 17.34 -10.85
CA VAL A 232 12.77 16.47 -9.72
C VAL A 232 14.02 16.40 -8.85
N LYS A 233 13.98 16.84 -7.59
CA LYS A 233 15.19 16.82 -6.74
C LYS A 233 15.64 15.40 -6.44
N GLY A 234 14.69 14.51 -6.17
CA GLY A 234 14.91 13.12 -5.84
C GLY A 234 13.60 12.36 -5.70
N ILE A 235 13.68 11.13 -5.22
CA ILE A 235 12.53 10.26 -4.98
C ILE A 235 12.47 9.89 -3.50
N ALA A 236 11.28 9.98 -2.91
CA ALA A 236 11.01 9.43 -1.59
C ALA A 236 10.11 8.19 -1.71
N ALA A 237 10.60 7.06 -1.21
CA ALA A 237 9.78 5.86 -1.05
C ALA A 237 9.05 5.91 0.30
N LEU A 238 7.74 6.16 0.26
CA LEU A 238 6.87 6.10 1.43
C LEU A 238 6.33 4.67 1.56
N VAL A 239 6.94 3.91 2.47
CA VAL A 239 6.54 2.53 2.78
C VAL A 239 6.13 2.52 4.25
N SER A 240 4.83 2.41 4.51
CA SER A 240 4.34 2.53 5.88
C SER A 240 3.17 1.60 6.16
N CYS A 241 3.07 1.22 7.42
CA CYS A 241 1.78 0.82 8.00
C CYS A 241 0.94 2.09 8.26
N THR A 242 -0.05 1.96 9.12
CA THR A 242 -0.65 3.08 9.84
C THR A 242 -0.75 2.70 11.32
N THR A 243 -0.78 3.70 12.20
CA THR A 243 -0.95 3.52 13.65
C THR A 243 -1.52 4.79 14.26
N LEU A 244 -2.16 4.65 15.43
CA LEU A 244 -2.60 5.78 16.26
C LEU A 244 -1.58 6.15 17.35
N LYS A 245 -0.41 5.50 17.38
CA LYS A 245 0.59 5.65 18.44
C LYS A 245 1.28 7.02 18.44
N ASN A 246 1.47 7.63 17.27
CA ASN A 246 2.22 8.88 17.09
C ASN A 246 1.39 10.00 16.44
N GLY A 247 0.06 9.91 16.48
CA GLY A 247 -0.82 10.95 15.99
C GLY A 247 -2.19 10.45 15.54
N PRO A 248 -3.04 11.36 15.04
CA PRO A 248 -4.27 10.98 14.35
C PRO A 248 -3.96 10.12 13.12
N GLN A 249 -4.89 9.23 12.76
CA GLN A 249 -4.78 8.36 11.59
C GLN A 249 -4.30 9.14 10.36
N ASP A 250 -3.24 8.64 9.74
CA ASP A 250 -2.67 9.10 8.48
C ASP A 250 -2.12 10.53 8.48
N TRP A 251 -2.16 11.24 9.62
CA TRP A 251 -1.73 12.64 9.68
C TRP A 251 -0.24 12.79 9.39
N ASN A 252 0.63 11.96 9.97
CA ASN A 252 2.06 12.04 9.73
C ASN A 252 2.38 11.61 8.29
N SER A 253 1.74 10.53 7.82
CA SER A 253 1.89 10.01 6.46
C SER A 253 1.53 11.06 5.40
N VAL A 254 0.37 11.69 5.52
CA VAL A 254 -0.11 12.70 4.57
C VAL A 254 0.70 13.99 4.66
N THR A 255 1.07 14.42 5.87
CA THR A 255 1.82 15.66 6.08
C THR A 255 3.21 15.57 5.46
N ILE A 256 3.96 14.49 5.72
CA ILE A 256 5.31 14.34 5.15
C ILE A 256 5.28 14.22 3.63
N ALA A 257 4.30 13.49 3.07
CA ALA A 257 4.16 13.38 1.62
C ALA A 257 3.89 14.75 0.96
N LYS A 258 3.00 15.57 1.56
CA LYS A 258 2.74 16.94 1.09
C LYS A 258 3.98 17.83 1.14
N GLU A 259 4.74 17.76 2.22
CA GLU A 259 5.99 18.52 2.34
C GLU A 259 7.03 18.11 1.29
N LEU A 260 7.19 16.79 1.05
CA LEU A 260 8.13 16.28 0.05
C LEU A 260 7.74 16.72 -1.37
N VAL A 261 6.48 16.55 -1.78
CA VAL A 261 6.05 16.95 -3.13
C VAL A 261 6.14 18.46 -3.34
N ARG A 262 5.85 19.27 -2.31
CA ARG A 262 6.01 20.74 -2.34
C ARG A 262 7.47 21.16 -2.53
N ARG A 263 8.41 20.30 -2.14
CA ARG A 263 9.86 20.48 -2.29
C ARG A 263 10.41 19.91 -3.60
N ASP A 264 9.55 19.62 -4.59
CA ASP A 264 9.91 19.00 -5.87
C ASP A 264 10.51 17.58 -5.74
N ILE A 265 10.11 16.83 -4.71
CA ILE A 265 10.49 15.42 -4.52
C ILE A 265 9.31 14.54 -4.94
N LEU A 266 9.53 13.65 -5.91
CA LEU A 266 8.51 12.68 -6.33
C LEU A 266 8.35 11.61 -5.25
N VAL A 267 7.12 11.26 -4.90
CA VAL A 267 6.87 10.21 -3.91
C VAL A 267 6.37 8.95 -4.63
N ILE A 268 6.95 7.79 -4.29
CA ILE A 268 6.34 6.49 -4.59
C ILE A 268 5.81 5.94 -3.26
N SER A 269 4.55 5.51 -3.25
CA SER A 269 3.89 5.06 -2.02
C SER A 269 3.48 3.60 -2.11
N MET A 270 3.67 2.87 -1.00
CA MET A 270 3.41 1.44 -0.88
C MET A 270 2.67 1.12 0.44
N GLY A 271 1.96 -0.01 0.47
CA GLY A 271 1.33 -0.55 1.68
C GLY A 271 0.17 0.29 2.21
N CYS A 272 -0.07 0.25 3.53
CA CYS A 272 -1.10 1.09 4.16
C CYS A 272 -0.81 2.59 4.02
N GLY A 273 0.46 2.98 3.91
CA GLY A 273 0.87 4.34 3.58
C GLY A 273 0.35 4.79 2.21
N ASN A 274 0.34 3.91 1.21
CA ASN A 274 -0.29 4.18 -0.09
C ASN A 274 -1.81 4.36 0.05
N ALA A 275 -2.49 3.54 0.85
CA ALA A 275 -3.92 3.72 1.11
C ALA A 275 -4.23 5.09 1.76
N ALA A 276 -3.35 5.58 2.65
CA ALA A 276 -3.45 6.94 3.18
C ALA A 276 -3.29 8.02 2.09
N MET A 277 -2.36 7.83 1.15
CA MET A 277 -2.20 8.74 0.00
C MET A 277 -3.42 8.72 -0.92
N GLN A 278 -4.02 7.56 -1.12
CA GLN A 278 -5.22 7.37 -1.93
C GLN A 278 -6.44 8.06 -1.29
N VAL A 279 -6.71 7.82 -0.01
CA VAL A 279 -7.84 8.43 0.72
C VAL A 279 -7.69 9.94 0.83
N SER A 280 -6.46 10.45 1.00
CA SER A 280 -6.17 11.89 1.04
C SER A 280 -6.17 12.58 -0.33
N GLY A 281 -6.28 11.81 -1.42
CA GLY A 281 -6.33 12.31 -2.79
C GLY A 281 -4.97 12.64 -3.41
N LEU A 282 -3.86 12.32 -2.74
CA LEU A 282 -2.51 12.61 -3.21
C LEU A 282 -2.07 11.79 -4.43
N THR A 283 -2.74 10.65 -4.69
CA THR A 283 -2.53 9.83 -5.89
C THR A 283 -3.46 10.21 -7.06
N SER A 284 -4.18 11.33 -6.96
CA SER A 284 -5.02 11.87 -8.03
C SER A 284 -4.27 12.91 -8.88
N LEU A 285 -4.69 13.12 -10.13
CA LEU A 285 -4.10 14.18 -10.97
C LEU A 285 -4.34 15.59 -10.40
N ASP A 286 -5.41 15.79 -9.63
CA ASP A 286 -5.68 17.07 -8.96
C ASP A 286 -4.60 17.40 -7.90
N ALA A 287 -3.90 16.37 -7.39
CA ALA A 287 -2.83 16.56 -6.41
C ALA A 287 -1.58 17.24 -6.99
N ILE A 288 -1.46 17.34 -8.33
CA ILE A 288 -0.39 18.10 -8.97
C ILE A 288 -0.30 19.51 -8.39
N GLU A 289 -1.42 20.12 -8.02
CA GLU A 289 -1.41 21.49 -7.48
C GLU A 289 -0.73 21.63 -6.11
N PHE A 290 -0.51 20.52 -5.38
CA PHE A 290 0.28 20.50 -4.14
C PHE A 290 1.79 20.39 -4.37
N ALA A 291 2.24 20.01 -5.57
CA ALA A 291 3.65 19.86 -5.88
C ALA A 291 4.37 21.22 -5.99
N GLY A 292 5.69 21.22 -5.83
CA GLY A 292 6.51 22.37 -6.18
C GLY A 292 6.45 22.69 -7.68
N GLU A 293 6.80 23.93 -8.06
CA GLU A 293 6.63 24.42 -9.44
C GLU A 293 7.35 23.55 -10.48
N LYS A 294 8.49 22.96 -10.14
CA LYS A 294 9.25 22.13 -11.08
C LYS A 294 8.61 20.74 -11.23
N LEU A 295 8.27 20.10 -10.11
CA LEU A 295 7.59 18.81 -10.14
C LEU A 295 6.21 18.91 -10.81
N LYS A 296 5.50 20.04 -10.64
CA LYS A 296 4.24 20.32 -11.38
C LYS A 296 4.40 20.18 -12.88
N VAL A 297 5.45 20.77 -13.45
CA VAL A 297 5.71 20.72 -14.90
C VAL A 297 5.93 19.28 -15.36
N VAL A 298 6.74 18.51 -14.61
CA VAL A 298 7.02 17.11 -14.92
C VAL A 298 5.76 16.25 -14.84
N CYS A 299 4.99 16.37 -13.76
CA CYS A 299 3.74 15.64 -13.56
C CYS A 299 2.70 15.95 -14.66
N LYS A 300 2.56 17.23 -15.07
CA LYS A 300 1.66 17.62 -16.17
C LYS A 300 2.13 17.06 -17.51
N ALA A 301 3.44 17.08 -17.79
CA ALA A 301 4.00 16.56 -19.03
C ALA A 301 3.85 15.04 -19.16
N LEU A 302 3.99 14.31 -18.06
CA LEU A 302 3.87 12.84 -18.02
C LEU A 302 2.44 12.36 -17.73
N ASN A 303 1.51 13.27 -17.43
CA ASN A 303 0.14 12.97 -16.99
C ASN A 303 0.09 11.99 -15.80
N ILE A 304 0.89 12.28 -14.76
CA ILE A 304 0.99 11.48 -13.52
C ILE A 304 0.75 12.34 -12.28
N PRO A 305 0.23 11.76 -11.18
CA PRO A 305 0.20 12.43 -9.89
C PRO A 305 1.62 12.62 -9.31
N PRO A 306 1.83 13.55 -8.37
CA PRO A 306 3.12 13.72 -7.68
C PRO A 306 3.40 12.61 -6.64
N VAL A 307 2.38 11.82 -6.28
CA VAL A 307 2.51 10.61 -5.48
C VAL A 307 2.04 9.42 -6.33
N LEU A 308 2.97 8.54 -6.70
CA LEU A 308 2.67 7.35 -7.48
C LEU A 308 2.25 6.20 -6.55
N SER A 309 1.09 5.62 -6.83
CA SER A 309 0.61 4.42 -6.16
C SER A 309 1.38 3.21 -6.70
N PHE A 310 2.46 2.83 -6.00
CA PHE A 310 3.40 1.80 -6.43
C PHE A 310 3.01 0.40 -5.93
N GLY A 311 2.07 0.32 -4.99
CA GLY A 311 1.36 -0.91 -4.66
C GLY A 311 1.37 -1.27 -3.18
N THR A 312 1.69 -2.52 -2.86
CA THR A 312 1.59 -3.13 -1.52
C THR A 312 2.94 -3.12 -0.80
N CYS A 313 3.00 -3.65 0.44
CA CYS A 313 4.31 -3.75 1.13
C CYS A 313 5.22 -4.79 0.46
N THR A 314 4.66 -5.76 -0.25
CA THR A 314 5.45 -6.75 -1.01
C THR A 314 6.10 -6.16 -2.27
N ASP A 315 5.61 -5.01 -2.76
CA ASP A 315 6.25 -4.28 -3.86
C ASP A 315 7.58 -3.60 -3.49
N VAL A 316 8.03 -3.64 -2.23
CA VAL A 316 9.36 -3.14 -1.82
C VAL A 316 10.48 -3.84 -2.59
N GLY A 317 10.35 -5.14 -2.85
CA GLY A 317 11.28 -5.89 -3.70
C GLY A 317 11.36 -5.35 -5.13
N ARG A 318 10.22 -4.95 -5.70
CA ARG A 318 10.16 -4.29 -7.03
C ARG A 318 10.78 -2.90 -6.99
N ALA A 319 10.49 -2.11 -5.96
CA ALA A 319 11.07 -0.78 -5.81
C ALA A 319 12.61 -0.86 -5.75
N ALA A 320 13.16 -1.85 -5.03
CA ALA A 320 14.59 -2.11 -5.03
C ALA A 320 15.14 -2.45 -6.43
N TYR A 321 14.44 -3.29 -7.18
CA TYR A 321 14.83 -3.62 -8.55
C TYR A 321 14.77 -2.41 -9.49
N LEU A 322 13.79 -1.53 -9.34
CA LEU A 322 13.74 -0.25 -10.07
C LEU A 322 14.96 0.63 -9.76
N LEU A 323 15.34 0.75 -8.48
CA LEU A 323 16.54 1.50 -8.08
C LEU A 323 17.81 0.91 -8.68
N ARG A 324 17.92 -0.43 -8.76
CA ARG A 324 19.02 -1.11 -9.44
C ARG A 324 19.10 -0.72 -10.92
N ILE A 325 17.98 -0.73 -11.64
CA ILE A 325 17.92 -0.33 -13.06
C ILE A 325 18.37 1.14 -13.22
N VAL A 326 17.91 2.02 -12.33
CA VAL A 326 18.27 3.44 -12.31
C VAL A 326 19.77 3.64 -12.06
N ALA A 327 20.32 2.96 -11.04
CA ALA A 327 21.75 2.99 -10.70
C ALA A 327 22.62 2.52 -11.87
N GLU A 328 22.26 1.38 -12.49
CA GLU A 328 22.96 0.84 -13.66
C GLU A 328 22.94 1.81 -14.85
N LYS A 329 21.81 2.47 -15.12
CA LYS A 329 21.70 3.47 -16.20
C LYS A 329 22.54 4.74 -15.93
N LEU A 330 22.70 5.12 -14.67
CA LEU A 330 23.50 6.27 -14.27
C LEU A 330 24.98 5.95 -14.07
N GLY A 331 25.36 4.67 -14.01
CA GLY A 331 26.72 4.23 -13.75
C GLY A 331 27.20 4.54 -12.33
N VAL A 332 26.28 4.54 -11.36
CA VAL A 332 26.54 4.85 -9.95
C VAL A 332 26.06 3.70 -9.06
N ASP A 333 26.41 3.72 -7.77
CA ASP A 333 25.86 2.77 -6.81
C ASP A 333 24.53 3.29 -6.21
N ILE A 334 23.71 2.40 -5.67
CA ILE A 334 22.42 2.74 -5.05
C ILE A 334 22.56 3.78 -3.92
N PRO A 335 23.55 3.71 -3.02
CA PRO A 335 23.75 4.73 -1.99
C PRO A 335 24.03 6.14 -2.55
N ASP A 336 24.43 6.28 -3.81
CA ASP A 336 24.70 7.59 -4.41
C ASP A 336 23.45 8.22 -5.01
N LEU A 337 22.39 7.44 -5.26
CA LEU A 337 21.15 7.94 -5.84
C LEU A 337 20.44 8.92 -4.90
N PRO A 338 19.84 10.02 -5.41
CA PRO A 338 19.07 10.98 -4.61
C PRO A 338 17.71 10.39 -4.18
N VAL A 339 17.75 9.33 -3.39
CA VAL A 339 16.62 8.52 -2.95
C VAL A 339 16.67 8.35 -1.43
N VAL A 340 15.50 8.46 -0.81
CA VAL A 340 15.30 8.25 0.62
C VAL A 340 14.06 7.42 0.87
N VAL A 341 13.97 6.82 2.06
CA VAL A 341 12.81 6.02 2.49
C VAL A 341 12.17 6.68 3.71
N THR A 342 10.85 6.60 3.81
CA THR A 342 10.10 7.10 4.97
C THR A 342 8.99 6.14 5.37
N ALA A 343 8.94 5.81 6.66
CA ALA A 343 7.91 5.01 7.31
C ALA A 343 7.35 5.82 8.51
N PRO A 344 6.48 6.82 8.25
CA PRO A 344 6.08 7.81 9.25
C PRO A 344 5.08 7.31 10.30
N GLU A 345 4.41 6.17 10.06
CA GLU A 345 3.41 5.59 10.97
C GLU A 345 3.52 4.07 11.00
N TYR A 346 4.74 3.55 11.03
CA TYR A 346 4.95 2.12 10.97
C TYR A 346 4.46 1.42 12.26
N MET A 347 4.04 0.16 12.14
CA MET A 347 3.53 -0.62 13.27
C MET A 347 3.99 -2.06 13.23
N GLU A 348 3.74 -2.76 12.12
CA GLU A 348 3.96 -4.20 12.04
C GLU A 348 5.44 -4.58 11.86
N GLN A 349 5.75 -5.83 12.23
CA GLN A 349 7.08 -6.41 12.04
C GLN A 349 7.52 -6.41 10.56
N LYS A 350 6.58 -6.46 9.61
CA LYS A 350 6.86 -6.31 8.17
C LYS A 350 7.53 -4.97 7.85
N ALA A 351 6.96 -3.85 8.31
CA ALA A 351 7.59 -2.55 8.09
C ALA A 351 8.97 -2.43 8.76
N THR A 352 9.23 -3.20 9.83
CA THR A 352 10.56 -3.25 10.44
C THR A 352 11.57 -3.96 9.53
N ILE A 353 11.18 -5.05 8.85
CA ILE A 353 12.09 -5.73 7.92
C ILE A 353 12.37 -4.87 6.69
N ASP A 354 11.38 -4.13 6.18
CA ASP A 354 11.55 -3.23 5.04
C ASP A 354 12.49 -2.06 5.39
N ALA A 355 12.39 -1.51 6.61
CA ALA A 355 13.32 -0.48 7.08
C ALA A 355 14.75 -1.00 7.24
N VAL A 356 14.92 -2.22 7.79
CA VAL A 356 16.25 -2.86 7.88
C VAL A 356 16.81 -3.13 6.49
N PHE A 357 15.96 -3.56 5.55
CA PHE A 357 16.35 -3.76 4.16
C PHE A 357 16.77 -2.45 3.49
N ALA A 358 16.00 -1.37 3.65
CA ALA A 358 16.34 -0.07 3.06
C ALA A 358 17.72 0.42 3.48
N ILE A 359 18.08 0.28 4.77
CA ILE A 359 19.43 0.57 5.26
C ILE A 359 20.46 -0.36 4.63
N ALA A 360 20.18 -1.66 4.60
CA ALA A 360 21.07 -2.65 3.97
C ALA A 360 21.30 -2.37 2.47
N TYR A 361 20.32 -1.76 1.82
CA TYR A 361 20.33 -1.33 0.44
C TYR A 361 20.92 0.08 0.24
N GLY A 362 21.47 0.69 1.30
CA GLY A 362 22.20 1.95 1.24
C GLY A 362 21.37 3.22 1.33
N LEU A 363 20.12 3.11 1.76
CA LEU A 363 19.19 4.24 1.81
C LEU A 363 19.07 4.80 3.23
N VAL A 364 19.04 6.13 3.32
CA VAL A 364 18.64 6.81 4.56
C VAL A 364 17.14 6.62 4.73
N THR A 365 16.77 6.07 5.89
CA THR A 365 15.41 5.59 6.15
C THR A 365 14.84 6.29 7.38
N HIS A 366 13.92 7.21 7.14
CA HIS A 366 13.14 7.83 8.19
C HIS A 366 12.13 6.86 8.78
N VAL A 367 12.04 6.78 10.11
CA VAL A 367 11.05 5.97 10.83
C VAL A 367 10.41 6.75 11.96
N SER A 368 9.09 6.65 12.06
CA SER A 368 8.28 7.13 13.19
C SER A 368 7.09 6.18 13.37
N PRO A 369 6.66 5.85 14.61
CA PRO A 369 7.19 6.26 15.92
C PRO A 369 8.62 5.76 16.21
N ILE A 370 9.24 6.22 17.30
CA ILE A 370 10.56 5.74 17.71
C ILE A 370 10.58 4.20 17.86
N PRO A 371 11.53 3.48 17.23
CA PRO A 371 11.61 2.03 17.36
C PRO A 371 11.98 1.55 18.76
N PRO A 372 11.50 0.36 19.18
CA PRO A 372 11.74 -0.18 20.52
C PRO A 372 13.17 -0.73 20.69
N ILE A 373 14.17 0.05 20.30
CA ILE A 373 15.62 -0.25 20.40
C ILE A 373 16.34 0.67 21.39
N THR A 374 15.63 1.66 21.94
CA THR A 374 16.19 2.73 22.78
C THR A 374 16.73 2.24 24.13
N GLY A 375 16.41 1.01 24.53
CA GLY A 375 17.00 0.38 25.72
C GLY A 375 18.49 0.02 25.57
N SER A 376 19.09 0.20 24.39
CA SER A 376 20.52 -0.03 24.16
C SER A 376 21.14 1.10 23.33
N GLU A 377 21.93 1.96 23.98
CA GLU A 377 22.69 3.03 23.32
C GLU A 377 23.58 2.50 22.18
N LYS A 378 24.18 1.32 22.38
CA LYS A 378 25.01 0.67 21.35
C LYS A 378 24.20 0.26 20.12
N ALA A 379 22.99 -0.25 20.31
CA ALA A 379 22.12 -0.63 19.20
C ALA A 379 21.60 0.60 18.44
N VAL A 380 21.21 1.65 19.17
CA VAL A 380 20.80 2.94 18.58
C VAL A 380 21.93 3.50 17.74
N LYS A 381 23.11 3.71 18.34
CA LYS A 381 24.28 4.26 17.64
C LYS A 381 24.68 3.42 16.43
N PHE A 382 24.60 2.10 16.53
CA PHE A 382 24.88 1.22 15.40
C PHE A 382 23.95 1.50 14.22
N LEU A 383 22.63 1.56 14.46
CA LEU A 383 21.62 1.72 13.40
C LEU A 383 21.48 3.16 12.87
N THR A 384 21.83 4.18 13.65
CA THR A 384 21.70 5.59 13.26
C THR A 384 23.00 6.20 12.74
N GLU A 385 24.17 5.60 13.02
CA GLU A 385 25.48 6.18 12.68
C GLU A 385 26.46 5.16 12.09
N GLU A 386 26.77 4.08 12.83
CA GLU A 386 27.92 3.23 12.47
C GLU A 386 27.64 2.38 11.22
N ILE A 387 26.40 1.99 10.99
CA ILE A 387 25.97 1.18 9.84
C ILE A 387 26.11 1.91 8.49
N GLU A 388 26.10 3.23 8.49
CA GLU A 388 26.27 4.04 7.27
C GLU A 388 27.63 3.80 6.64
N ARG A 389 28.67 3.55 7.45
CA ARG A 389 30.01 3.20 6.94
C ARG A 389 30.08 1.82 6.28
N LEU A 390 29.10 0.96 6.56
CA LEU A 390 29.05 -0.41 6.03
C LEU A 390 28.16 -0.51 4.79
N THR A 391 27.10 0.30 4.71
CA THR A 391 26.02 0.14 3.73
C THR A 391 25.73 1.40 2.93
N GLY A 392 26.09 2.58 3.45
CA GLY A 392 25.65 3.89 2.95
C GLY A 392 24.25 4.32 3.44
N GLY A 393 23.51 3.44 4.11
CA GLY A 393 22.19 3.71 4.69
C GLY A 393 22.26 3.86 6.21
N LYS A 394 21.20 4.44 6.79
CA LYS A 394 21.01 4.56 8.25
C LYS A 394 19.56 4.84 8.61
N ILE A 395 19.19 4.58 9.85
CA ILE A 395 17.94 5.08 10.42
C ILE A 395 18.06 6.58 10.69
N LEU A 396 17.04 7.32 10.26
CA LEU A 396 16.76 8.67 10.67
C LEU A 396 15.52 8.67 11.59
N ILE A 397 15.68 9.13 12.83
CA ILE A 397 14.57 9.26 13.78
C ILE A 397 14.16 10.72 13.86
N GLU A 398 12.90 11.00 13.52
CA GLU A 398 12.27 12.30 13.68
C GLU A 398 10.75 12.07 13.81
N GLU A 399 10.11 12.64 14.83
CA GLU A 399 8.67 12.41 15.04
C GLU A 399 7.82 13.49 14.37
N ASP A 400 8.38 14.66 14.12
CA ASP A 400 7.71 15.75 13.43
C ASP A 400 7.79 15.56 11.91
N PRO A 401 6.67 15.34 11.20
CA PRO A 401 6.69 15.02 9.78
C PRO A 401 7.23 16.17 8.91
N ILE A 402 7.14 17.42 9.36
CA ILE A 402 7.68 18.57 8.62
C ILE A 402 9.20 18.59 8.73
N ARG A 403 9.74 18.46 9.95
CA ARG A 403 11.18 18.36 10.16
C ARG A 403 11.78 17.10 9.55
N ALA A 404 11.03 16.01 9.52
CA ALA A 404 11.44 14.79 8.83
C ALA A 404 11.59 15.07 7.31
N ALA A 405 10.63 15.75 6.68
CA ALA A 405 10.74 16.12 5.27
C ALA A 405 11.96 17.04 5.00
N GLU A 406 12.26 17.98 5.89
CA GLU A 406 13.44 18.84 5.79
C GLU A 406 14.74 18.03 5.77
N LYS A 407 14.91 17.14 6.75
CA LYS A 407 16.10 16.28 6.84
C LYS A 407 16.22 15.31 5.65
N LEU A 408 15.09 14.79 5.16
CA LEU A 408 15.07 13.93 3.98
C LEU A 408 15.47 14.70 2.72
N GLU A 409 15.02 15.95 2.57
CA GLU A 409 15.47 16.84 1.49
C GLU A 409 16.96 17.14 1.58
N GLU A 410 17.50 17.44 2.77
CA GLU A 410 18.92 17.66 2.99
C GLU A 410 19.77 16.46 2.53
N VAL A 411 19.33 15.24 2.85
CA VAL A 411 19.99 14.00 2.38
C VAL A 411 19.96 13.90 0.86
N ILE A 412 18.81 14.19 0.22
CA ILE A 412 18.68 14.20 -1.24
C ILE A 412 19.67 15.20 -1.85
N LEU A 413 19.72 16.42 -1.33
CA LEU A 413 20.61 17.48 -1.83
C LEU A 413 22.10 17.13 -1.62
N GLU A 414 22.45 16.47 -0.52
CA GLU A 414 23.81 15.99 -0.29
C GLU A 414 24.21 14.94 -1.35
N LYS A 415 23.34 13.97 -1.64
CA LYS A 415 23.59 12.93 -2.64
C LYS A 415 23.69 13.53 -4.05
N ARG A 416 22.81 14.47 -4.41
CA ARG A 416 22.91 15.24 -5.66
C ARG A 416 24.26 15.94 -5.80
N LYS A 417 24.70 16.65 -4.76
CA LYS A 417 26.01 17.33 -4.76
C LYS A 417 27.17 16.37 -4.97
N LYS A 418 27.12 15.17 -4.39
CA LYS A 418 28.14 14.11 -4.61
C LYS A 418 28.15 13.60 -6.04
N LEU A 419 26.98 13.54 -6.69
CA LEU A 419 26.83 13.20 -8.12
C LEU A 419 27.20 14.35 -9.08
N GLY A 420 27.39 15.57 -8.57
CA GLY A 420 27.69 16.75 -9.39
C GLY A 420 26.47 17.33 -10.12
N ILE A 421 25.25 17.12 -9.59
CA ILE A 421 23.96 17.61 -10.15
C ILE A 421 23.17 18.46 -9.16
#